data_AF-A0A924LX77-F1
#
_entry.id   AF-A0A924LX77-F1
#
_cell.length_a   1.000
_cell.length_b   1.000
_cell.length_c   1.000
_cell.angle_alpha   90.00
_cell.angle_beta   90.00
_cell.angle_gamma   90.00
#
_symmetry.space_group_name_H-M   'P 1'
#
loop_
_entity.id
_entity.type
_entity.pdbx_description
1 polymer ?
#
loop_
_entity_poly.entity_id
_entity_poly.type
_entity_poly.pdbx_seq_one_letter_code
_entity_poly.pdbx_strand_id
1 'polypeptide(L)' 'FFNSFFTKLVGTKKLQQQIETGLSEVEIRKSWKKGLQEFKKIRAKYLIYK' A
#
# COMPACT_ATOMS: atom_id res chain seq x y z
N PHE A 1 -14.11 -1.88 14.25
CA PHE A 1 -12.74 -1.44 13.94
C PHE A 1 -12.63 -0.97 12.48
N PHE A 2 -12.91 -1.81 11.47
CA PHE A 2 -13.00 -1.36 10.07
C PHE A 2 -14.43 -0.99 9.66
N ASN A 3 -14.59 0.10 8.89
CA ASN A 3 -15.86 0.46 8.25
C ASN A 3 -15.94 -0.12 6.82
N SER A 4 -17.13 -0.10 6.21
CA SER A 4 -17.36 -0.64 4.86
C SER A 4 -16.59 0.09 3.74
N PHE A 5 -16.03 1.27 4.02
CA PHE A 5 -15.25 2.07 3.08
C PHE A 5 -13.74 1.82 3.18
N PHE A 6 -13.26 1.12 4.19
CA PHE A 6 -11.83 0.91 4.41
C PHE A 6 -11.13 0.32 3.17
N THR A 7 -11.68 -0.78 2.63
CA THR A 7 -11.14 -1.41 1.41
C THR A 7 -11.16 -0.45 0.21
N LYS A 8 -12.17 0.43 0.13
CA LYS A 8 -12.27 1.43 -0.96
C LYS A 8 -11.19 2.51 -0.85
N LEU A 9 -10.87 2.95 0.36
CA LEU A 9 -9.84 3.97 0.60
C LEU A 9 -8.43 3.44 0.36
N VAL A 10 -8.16 2.22 0.81
CA VAL A 10 -6.83 1.61 0.69
C VAL A 10 -6.62 0.99 -0.70
N GLY A 11 -7.71 0.66 -1.40
CA GLY A 11 -7.68 0.07 -2.74
C GLY A 11 -7.38 -1.44 -2.75
N THR A 12 -7.33 -2.10 -1.58
CA THR A 12 -7.09 -3.54 -1.48
C THR A 12 -7.64 -4.12 -0.18
N LYS A 13 -8.07 -5.39 -0.23
CA LYS A 13 -8.44 -6.17 0.98
C LYS A 13 -7.22 -6.66 1.76
N LYS A 14 -6.03 -6.64 1.14
CA LYS A 14 -4.80 -7.20 1.70
C LYS A 14 -4.37 -6.52 3.01
N LEU A 15 -4.53 -5.19 3.11
CA LEU A 15 -4.17 -4.45 4.31
C LEU A 15 -5.04 -4.87 5.51
N GLN A 16 -6.34 -5.02 5.29
CA GLN A 16 -7.26 -5.47 6.34
C GLN A 16 -6.84 -6.85 6.85
N GLN A 17 -6.60 -7.79 5.92
CA GLN A 17 -6.15 -9.14 6.26
C GLN A 17 -4.85 -9.12 7.06
N GLN A 18 -3.86 -8.31 6.65
CA GLN A 18 -2.58 -8.21 7.36
C GLN A 18 -2.74 -7.74 8.81
N ILE A 19 -3.61 -6.76 9.05
CA ILE A 19 -3.91 -6.24 10.39
C ILE A 19 -4.65 -7.29 11.23
N GLU A 20 -5.65 -7.97 10.64
CA GLU A 20 -6.40 -9.03 11.31
C GLU A 20 -5.52 -10.23 11.68
N THR A 21 -4.51 -10.54 10.87
CA THR A 21 -3.51 -11.57 11.16
C THR A 21 -2.43 -11.15 12.17
N GLY A 22 -2.48 -9.90 12.67
CA GLY A 22 -1.56 -9.41 13.68
C GLY A 22 -0.16 -9.07 13.18
N LEU A 23 0.01 -8.80 11.88
CA LEU A 23 1.31 -8.33 11.37
C LEU A 23 1.65 -6.96 11.98
N SER A 24 2.95 -6.76 12.24
CA SER A 24 3.44 -5.45 12.65
C SER A 24 3.33 -4.42 11.52
N GLU A 25 3.20 -3.14 11.89
CA GLU A 25 3.22 -2.04 10.93
C GLU A 25 4.49 -2.09 10.05
N VAL A 26 5.62 -2.47 10.62
CA VAL A 26 6.90 -2.58 9.91
C VAL A 26 6.83 -3.61 8.79
N GLU A 27 6.24 -4.78 9.05
CA GLU A 27 6.06 -5.83 8.04
C GLU A 27 5.06 -5.43 6.95
N ILE A 28 3.97 -4.77 7.34
CA ILE A 28 2.97 -4.23 6.42
C ILE A 28 3.63 -3.21 5.48
N ARG A 29 4.39 -2.25 6.02
CA ARG A 29 5.12 -1.25 5.21
C ARG A 29 6.18 -1.89 4.32
N LYS A 30 6.90 -2.91 4.80
CA LYS A 30 7.84 -3.68 3.99
C LYS A 30 7.14 -4.31 2.77
N SER A 31 5.92 -4.80 2.94
CA SER A 31 5.14 -5.40 1.84
C SER A 31 4.83 -4.41 0.70
N TRP A 32 4.76 -3.11 0.98
CA TRP A 32 4.51 -2.07 -0.02
C TRP A 32 5.76 -1.70 -0.83
N LYS A 33 6.96 -1.96 -0.29
CA LYS A 33 8.23 -1.49 -0.86
C LYS A 33 8.40 -1.90 -2.33
N LYS A 34 8.04 -3.14 -2.67
CA LYS A 34 8.15 -3.65 -4.05
C LYS A 34 7.26 -2.86 -5.03
N GLY A 35 5.97 -2.72 -4.72
CA GLY A 35 5.03 -1.98 -5.57
C GLY A 35 5.37 -0.49 -5.68
N LEU A 36 5.86 0.12 -4.60
CA LEU A 36 6.33 1.51 -4.61
C LEU A 36 7.56 1.68 -5.52
N GLN A 37 8.49 0.72 -5.53
CA GLN A 37 9.66 0.76 -6.43
C GLN A 37 9.24 0.61 -7.89
N GLU A 38 8.30 -0.27 -8.20
CA GLU A 38 7.74 -0.45 -9.55
C GLU A 38 7.01 0.82 -10.01
N PHE A 39 6.17 1.40 -9.16
CA PHE A 39 5.45 2.64 -9.46
C PHE A 39 6.40 3.82 -9.66
N LYS A 40 7.47 3.94 -8.87
CA LYS A 40 8.49 4.99 -9.06
C LYS A 40 9.11 4.95 -10.46
N LYS A 41 9.35 3.77 -11.02
CA LYS A 41 9.87 3.61 -12.39
C LYS A 41 8.87 4.10 -13.44
N ILE A 42 7.58 3.82 -13.23
CA ILE A 42 6.50 4.30 -14.12
C ILE A 42 6.35 5.82 -14.02
N ARG A 43 6.28 6.35 -12.79
CA ARG A 43 6.13 7.78 -12.49
C ARG A 43 7.26 8.62 -13.08
N ALA A 44 8.49 8.09 -13.14
CA ALA A 44 9.64 8.81 -13.67
C ALA A 44 9.44 9.36 -15.09
N LYS A 45 8.65 8.67 -15.93
CA LYS A 45 8.33 9.12 -17.30
C LYS A 45 7.49 10.39 -17.37
N TYR A 46 6.77 10.70 -16.29
CA TYR A 46 5.77 11.77 -16.24
C TYR A 46 6.14 12.87 -15.22
N LEU A 47 7.36 12.86 -14.69
CA LEU A 47 7.83 13.90 -13.78
C LEU A 47 8.15 15.18 -14.56
N ILE A 48 7.42 16.24 -14.25
CA ILE A 48 7.64 17.58 -14.83
C ILE A 48 8.64 18.39 -13.96
N TYR A 49 8.76 18.05 -12.68
CA TYR A 49 9.59 18.75 -11.70
C TYR A 49 10.57 17.81 -11.03
N LYS A 50 11.75 18.36 -10.69
CA LYS A 50 12.75 17.72 -9.83
C LYS A 50 12.49 18.02 -8.38
#